data_AF-A0A085ZCR5-F1
#
_entry.id   AF-A0A085ZCR5-F1
#
_cell.length_a   1.000
_cell.length_b   1.000
_cell.length_c   1.000
_cell.angle_alpha   90.00
_cell.angle_beta   90.00
_cell.angle_gamma   90.00
#
_symmetry.space_group_name_H-M   'P 1'
#
loop_
_entity.id
_entity.type
_entity.pdbx_description
1 polymer ?
#
loop_
_entity_poly.entity_id
_entity_poly.type
_entity_poly.pdbx_seq_one_letter_code
_entity_poly.pdbx_strand_id
1 'polypeptide(L)'
;MNTMPLDIRYKIENIDTYFRKDELSVLLFYIKGINNDLATKLYFLLEKEIAFRLENHLNIGDLDAFNNMLAHFDAGDIEESIQLITNQVIPSLKNETLNIWEKYGGFDNLKDEVNNGNDWSFNLSINQEYVPEDIDYYIDMIIEIKELLQKSLNLNTPILVIYED
;
A
#
# COMPACT_ATOMS: atom_id res chain seq x y z
N MET A 1 -5.23 -23.02 8.30
CA MET A 1 -5.51 -22.05 9.39
C MET A 1 -6.28 -20.92 8.74
N ASN A 2 -7.48 -20.58 9.20
CA ASN A 2 -8.13 -19.34 8.76
C ASN A 2 -7.33 -18.20 9.36
N THR A 3 -6.52 -17.54 8.55
CA THR A 3 -5.88 -16.28 8.91
C THR A 3 -6.99 -15.23 8.95
N MET A 4 -7.18 -14.58 10.10
CA MET A 4 -8.05 -13.39 10.15
C MET A 4 -7.51 -12.34 9.17
N PRO A 5 -8.38 -11.54 8.52
CA PRO A 5 -7.92 -10.48 7.64
C PRO A 5 -7.13 -9.47 8.48
N LEU A 6 -5.87 -9.25 8.12
CA LEU A 6 -5.06 -8.23 8.77
C LEU A 6 -5.52 -6.86 8.30
N ASP A 7 -6.08 -6.07 9.21
CA ASP A 7 -6.41 -4.67 8.96
C ASP A 7 -5.22 -3.80 9.32
N ILE A 8 -4.91 -2.83 8.46
CA ILE A 8 -3.87 -1.84 8.71
C ILE A 8 -4.56 -0.49 8.90
N ARG A 9 -4.36 0.07 10.09
CA ARG A 9 -4.89 1.37 10.46
C ARG A 9 -3.79 2.43 10.34
N TYR A 10 -4.15 3.52 9.66
CA TYR A 10 -3.29 4.67 9.39
C TYR A 10 -3.83 5.88 10.12
N LYS A 11 -3.00 6.51 10.96
CA LYS A 11 -3.37 7.71 11.73
C LYS A 11 -2.43 8.86 11.50
N ILE A 12 -3.02 10.04 11.30
CA ILE A 12 -2.32 11.31 11.36
C ILE A 12 -3.28 12.44 11.75
N GLU A 13 -3.01 13.07 12.90
CA GLU A 13 -3.92 14.04 13.53
C GLU A 13 -5.38 13.55 13.59
N ASN A 14 -6.24 14.12 12.74
CA ASN A 14 -7.68 13.89 12.66
C ASN A 14 -8.07 12.93 11.52
N ILE A 15 -7.09 12.41 10.76
CA ILE A 15 -7.31 11.37 9.76
C ILE A 15 -7.01 10.01 10.40
N ASP A 16 -7.96 9.10 10.24
CA ASP A 16 -7.94 7.73 10.77
C ASP A 16 -8.66 6.84 9.75
N THR A 17 -7.88 6.07 8.97
CA THR A 17 -8.41 5.17 7.93
C THR A 17 -7.84 3.76 8.09
N TYR A 18 -8.53 2.79 7.49
CA TYR A 18 -8.28 1.37 7.61
C TYR A 18 -8.30 0.73 6.24
N PHE A 19 -7.30 -0.08 5.96
CA PHE A 19 -7.23 -0.88 4.75
C PHE A 19 -6.95 -2.33 5.11
N ARG A 20 -7.66 -3.27 4.48
CA ARG A 20 -7.27 -4.68 4.55
C ARG A 20 -5.95 -4.85 3.81
N LYS A 21 -5.00 -5.58 4.41
CA LYS A 21 -3.68 -5.83 3.81
C LYS A 21 -3.79 -6.45 2.41
N ASP A 22 -4.75 -7.35 2.21
CA ASP A 22 -4.96 -8.03 0.94
C ASP A 22 -5.39 -7.07 -0.17
N GLU A 23 -6.25 -6.10 0.16
CA GLU A 23 -6.71 -5.07 -0.79
C GLU A 23 -5.60 -4.08 -1.12
N LEU A 24 -4.86 -3.66 -0.09
CA LEU A 24 -3.68 -2.81 -0.29
C LEU A 24 -2.62 -3.51 -1.15
N SER A 25 -2.48 -4.83 -0.99
CA SER A 25 -1.57 -5.65 -1.81
C SER A 25 -1.99 -5.66 -3.28
N VAL A 26 -3.28 -5.78 -3.58
CA VAL A 26 -3.80 -5.66 -4.96
C VAL A 26 -3.50 -4.28 -5.53
N LEU A 27 -3.78 -3.21 -4.77
CA LEU A 27 -3.54 -1.85 -5.22
C LEU A 27 -2.05 -1.59 -5.50
N LEU A 28 -1.16 -1.97 -4.58
CA LEU A 28 0.28 -1.80 -4.76
C LEU A 28 0.83 -2.66 -5.90
N PHE A 29 0.31 -3.86 -6.10
CA PHE A 29 0.67 -4.70 -7.24
C PHE A 29 0.24 -4.09 -8.57
N TYR A 30 -0.96 -3.50 -8.63
CA TYR A 30 -1.42 -2.75 -9.80
C TYR A 30 -0.50 -1.55 -10.09
N ILE A 31 -0.16 -0.76 -9.06
CA ILE A 31 0.73 0.41 -9.19
C ILE A 31 2.14 -0.01 -9.62
N LYS A 32 2.65 -1.16 -9.14
CA LYS A 32 3.91 -1.75 -9.59
C LYS A 32 3.95 -1.93 -11.11
N GLY A 33 2.84 -2.40 -11.70
CA GLY A 33 2.71 -2.57 -13.15
C GLY A 33 2.77 -1.27 -13.95
N ILE A 34 2.47 -0.13 -13.31
CA ILE A 34 2.58 1.21 -13.91
C ILE A 34 4.01 1.75 -13.76
N ASN A 35 4.52 1.74 -12.53
CA ASN A 35 5.84 2.25 -12.21
C ASN A 35 6.40 1.56 -10.95
N ASN A 36 7.27 0.57 -11.14
CA ASN A 36 7.82 -0.24 -10.05
C ASN A 36 8.61 0.58 -9.02
N ASP A 37 9.43 1.53 -9.48
CA ASP A 37 10.32 2.27 -8.58
C ASP A 37 9.52 3.20 -7.66
N LEU A 38 8.53 3.91 -8.20
CA LEU A 38 7.65 4.78 -7.41
C LEU A 38 6.66 3.96 -6.56
N ALA A 39 6.24 2.77 -7.01
CA ALA A 39 5.45 1.85 -6.20
C ALA A 39 6.20 1.39 -4.95
N THR A 40 7.51 1.12 -5.10
CA THR A 40 8.39 0.73 -3.98
C THR A 40 8.43 1.82 -2.90
N LYS A 41 8.57 3.09 -3.32
CA LYS A 41 8.55 4.24 -2.42
C LYS A 41 7.22 4.37 -1.69
N LEU A 42 6.12 4.31 -2.43
CA LEU A 42 4.77 4.36 -1.87
C LEU A 42 4.54 3.23 -0.85
N TYR A 43 4.98 2.01 -1.16
CA TYR A 43 4.92 0.89 -0.22
C TYR A 43 5.60 1.21 1.10
N PHE A 44 6.84 1.73 1.09
CA PHE A 44 7.53 2.06 2.34
C PHE A 44 6.89 3.20 3.13
N LEU A 45 6.27 4.18 2.45
CA LEU A 45 5.51 5.25 3.11
C LEU A 45 4.23 4.73 3.81
N LEU A 46 3.78 3.52 3.47
CA LEU A 46 2.61 2.86 4.05
C LEU A 46 2.96 1.70 4.99
N GLU A 47 4.24 1.41 5.16
CA GLU A 47 4.73 0.38 6.06
C GLU A 47 5.44 0.98 7.27
N LYS A 48 5.50 0.22 8.36
CA LYS A 48 6.28 0.61 9.54
C LYS A 48 7.74 0.84 9.14
N GLU A 49 8.39 1.87 9.70
CA GLU A 49 9.81 2.24 9.42
C GLU A 49 10.79 1.05 9.49
N ILE A 50 10.51 0.06 10.34
CA ILE A 50 11.32 -1.16 10.43
C ILE A 50 11.40 -1.92 9.10
N ALA A 51 10.34 -1.93 8.30
CA ALA A 51 10.32 -2.60 6.99
C ALA A 51 11.32 -1.96 6.02
N PHE A 52 11.32 -0.63 5.95
CA PHE A 52 12.29 0.12 5.13
C PHE A 52 13.73 -0.16 5.56
N ARG A 53 14.00 -0.17 6.88
CA ARG A 53 15.34 -0.44 7.40
C ARG A 53 15.83 -1.85 7.12
N LEU A 54 14.96 -2.86 7.27
CA LEU A 54 15.29 -4.25 6.98
C LEU A 54 15.63 -4.43 5.50
N GLU A 55 14.82 -3.89 4.60
CA GLU A 55 15.07 -3.97 3.15
C GLU A 55 16.39 -3.31 2.77
N ASN A 56 16.68 -2.13 3.33
CA ASN A 56 17.88 -1.35 3.01
C ASN A 56 19.11 -1.75 3.83
N HIS A 57 19.06 -2.86 4.57
CA HIS A 57 20.14 -3.35 5.45
C HIS A 57 20.66 -2.29 6.43
N LEU A 58 19.76 -1.45 6.93
CA LEU A 58 20.05 -0.43 7.93
C LEU A 58 19.87 -0.99 9.35
N ASN A 59 20.51 -0.34 10.32
CA ASN A 59 20.34 -0.72 11.72
C ASN A 59 18.89 -0.45 12.19
N ILE A 60 18.21 -1.49 12.67
CA ILE A 60 16.86 -1.41 13.23
C ILE A 60 16.83 -0.88 14.67
N GLY A 61 17.96 -0.86 15.38
CA GLY A 61 18.03 -0.40 16.76
C GLY A 61 17.05 -1.13 17.69
N ASP A 62 16.28 -0.36 18.46
CA ASP A 62 15.26 -0.87 19.39
C ASP A 62 13.85 -0.92 18.76
N LEU A 63 13.74 -0.89 17.43
CA LEU A 63 12.45 -0.97 16.74
C LEU A 63 11.86 -2.38 16.89
N ASP A 64 10.57 -2.41 17.24
CA ASP A 64 9.80 -3.64 17.43
C ASP A 64 8.56 -3.63 16.52
N ALA A 65 8.51 -4.56 15.56
CA ALA A 65 7.44 -4.67 14.59
C ALA A 65 6.07 -4.99 15.20
N PHE A 66 6.02 -5.54 16.43
CA PHE A 66 4.77 -5.86 17.12
C PHE A 66 4.10 -4.62 17.74
N ASN A 67 4.83 -3.51 17.91
CA ASN A 67 4.29 -2.27 18.45
C ASN A 67 3.74 -1.36 17.35
N ASN A 68 2.86 -0.43 17.74
CA ASN A 68 2.45 0.68 16.89
C ASN A 68 3.69 1.51 16.53
N MET A 69 3.85 1.86 15.25
CA MET A 69 5.07 2.49 14.78
C MET A 69 4.79 3.49 13.69
N LEU A 70 5.62 4.53 13.63
CA LEU A 70 5.60 5.49 12.55
C LEU A 70 6.05 4.82 11.24
N ALA A 71 5.42 5.20 10.14
CA ALA A 71 5.84 4.81 8.81
C ALA A 71 7.18 5.43 8.46
N HIS A 72 7.79 4.94 7.38
CA HIS A 72 8.89 5.65 6.75
C HIS A 72 8.47 7.08 6.37
N PHE A 73 9.38 8.04 6.54
CA PHE A 73 9.13 9.44 6.21
C PHE A 73 10.31 10.04 5.46
N ASP A 74 10.07 10.30 4.19
CA ASP A 74 10.91 11.13 3.34
C ASP A 74 10.01 12.07 2.53
N ALA A 75 10.23 13.38 2.65
CA ALA A 75 9.38 14.37 2.01
C ALA A 75 9.42 14.30 0.47
N GLY A 76 10.58 13.96 -0.10
CA GLY A 76 10.74 13.79 -1.55
C GLY A 76 9.96 12.58 -2.05
N ASP A 77 10.08 11.44 -1.37
CA ASP A 77 9.32 10.24 -1.72
C ASP A 77 7.81 10.44 -1.57
N ILE A 78 7.37 11.23 -0.57
CA ILE A 78 5.96 11.61 -0.42
C ILE A 78 5.49 12.47 -1.61
N GLU A 79 6.25 13.50 -1.98
CA GLU A 79 5.91 14.36 -3.12
C GLU A 79 5.84 13.57 -4.44
N GLU A 80 6.82 12.70 -4.68
CA GLU A 80 6.85 11.82 -5.85
C GLU A 80 5.68 10.83 -5.86
N SER A 81 5.31 10.27 -4.70
CA SER A 81 4.16 9.36 -4.57
C SER A 81 2.83 10.08 -4.82
N ILE A 82 2.66 11.31 -4.35
CA ILE A 82 1.47 12.13 -4.65
C ILE A 82 1.37 12.41 -6.16
N GLN A 83 2.50 12.70 -6.82
CA GLN A 83 2.56 12.90 -8.26
C GLN A 83 2.27 11.61 -9.04
N LEU A 84 2.81 10.47 -8.61
CA LEU A 84 2.51 9.15 -9.17
C LEU A 84 1.00 8.90 -9.14
N ILE A 85 0.37 9.08 -7.97
CA ILE A 85 -1.06 8.84 -7.80
C ILE A 85 -1.88 9.73 -8.73
N THR A 86 -1.58 11.02 -8.76
CA THR A 86 -2.36 12.02 -9.49
C THR A 86 -2.20 11.89 -11.00
N ASN A 87 -0.98 11.65 -11.48
CA ASN A 87 -0.65 11.76 -12.90
C ASN A 87 -0.67 10.40 -13.62
N GLN A 88 -0.53 9.29 -12.89
CA GLN A 88 -0.42 7.96 -13.49
C GLN A 88 -1.47 6.99 -12.94
N VAL A 89 -1.57 6.79 -11.62
CA VAL A 89 -2.44 5.74 -11.05
C VAL A 89 -3.92 6.01 -11.26
N ILE A 90 -4.42 7.18 -10.82
CA ILE A 90 -5.84 7.53 -10.98
C ILE A 90 -6.24 7.54 -12.47
N PRO A 91 -5.47 8.16 -13.39
CA PRO A 91 -5.76 8.07 -14.82
C PRO A 91 -5.76 6.64 -15.37
N SER A 92 -4.81 5.79 -14.96
CA SER A 92 -4.77 4.39 -15.41
C SER A 92 -6.00 3.62 -14.94
N LEU A 93 -6.36 3.71 -13.67
CA LEU A 93 -7.57 3.06 -13.12
C LEU A 93 -8.83 3.53 -13.86
N LYS A 94 -9.00 4.84 -14.09
CA LYS A 94 -10.16 5.39 -14.81
C LYS A 94 -10.27 4.95 -16.27
N ASN A 95 -9.16 4.51 -16.86
CA ASN A 95 -9.12 4.03 -18.24
C ASN A 95 -9.21 2.49 -18.34
N GLU A 96 -9.27 1.77 -17.21
CA GLU A 96 -9.52 0.33 -17.23
C GLU A 96 -10.91 0.04 -17.79
N THR A 97 -10.98 -0.93 -18.68
CA THR A 97 -12.23 -1.39 -19.28
C THR A 97 -12.74 -2.70 -18.68
N LEU A 98 -11.90 -3.35 -17.87
CA LEU A 98 -12.17 -4.59 -17.15
C LEU A 98 -12.13 -4.31 -15.65
N ASN A 99 -12.85 -5.12 -14.88
CA ASN A 99 -12.68 -5.10 -13.43
C ASN A 99 -11.29 -5.67 -13.05
N ILE A 100 -10.87 -5.49 -11.79
CA ILE A 100 -9.50 -5.87 -11.41
C ILE A 100 -9.27 -7.38 -11.56
N TRP A 101 -10.27 -8.22 -11.31
CA TRP A 101 -10.12 -9.67 -11.44
C TRP A 101 -9.98 -10.07 -12.91
N GLU A 102 -10.87 -9.56 -13.77
CA GLU A 102 -10.87 -9.83 -15.21
C GLU A 102 -9.56 -9.38 -15.88
N LYS A 103 -8.99 -8.24 -15.45
CA LYS A 103 -7.70 -7.75 -15.94
C LYS A 103 -6.58 -8.80 -15.80
N TYR A 104 -6.62 -9.54 -14.70
CA TYR A 104 -5.64 -10.58 -14.39
C TYR A 104 -6.18 -11.99 -14.67
N GLY A 105 -7.20 -12.16 -15.53
CA GLY A 105 -7.69 -13.48 -15.93
C GLY A 105 -8.50 -14.23 -14.85
N GLY A 106 -8.99 -13.53 -13.82
CA GLY A 106 -9.79 -14.06 -12.72
C GLY A 106 -9.11 -13.90 -11.35
N PHE A 107 -9.89 -14.04 -10.28
CA PHE A 107 -9.40 -13.86 -8.91
C PHE A 107 -8.25 -14.82 -8.54
N ASP A 108 -8.35 -16.10 -8.92
CA ASP A 108 -7.30 -17.08 -8.60
C ASP A 108 -5.95 -16.69 -9.24
N ASN A 109 -5.97 -16.22 -10.50
CA ASN A 109 -4.74 -15.80 -11.17
C ASN A 109 -4.22 -14.46 -10.62
N LEU A 110 -5.10 -13.50 -10.28
CA LEU A 110 -4.69 -12.30 -9.54
C LEU A 110 -3.97 -12.67 -8.24
N LYS A 111 -4.56 -13.58 -7.45
CA LYS A 111 -3.99 -14.04 -6.18
C LYS A 111 -2.65 -14.71 -6.38
N ASP A 112 -2.52 -15.57 -7.38
CA ASP A 112 -1.25 -16.22 -7.71
C ASP A 112 -0.19 -15.19 -8.14
N GLU A 113 -0.54 -14.22 -8.98
CA GLU A 113 0.40 -13.18 -9.42
C GLU A 113 0.86 -12.28 -8.28
N VAL A 114 -0.05 -11.85 -7.40
CA VAL A 114 0.29 -11.03 -6.23
C VAL A 114 1.17 -11.81 -5.25
N ASN A 115 0.83 -13.07 -4.97
CA ASN A 115 1.56 -13.90 -3.99
C ASN A 115 2.93 -14.40 -4.50
N ASN A 116 3.16 -14.39 -5.81
CA ASN A 116 4.43 -14.79 -6.43
C ASN A 116 5.32 -13.59 -6.80
N GLY A 117 5.16 -12.47 -6.09
CA GLY A 117 5.99 -11.28 -6.24
C GLY A 117 7.48 -11.56 -5.99
N ASN A 118 8.33 -10.79 -6.68
CA ASN A 118 9.77 -10.72 -6.46
C ASN A 118 10.16 -9.37 -5.85
N ASP A 119 11.41 -9.25 -5.39
CA ASP A 119 11.96 -8.02 -4.79
C ASP A 119 11.10 -7.53 -3.61
N TRP A 120 10.87 -6.22 -3.48
CA TRP A 120 10.01 -5.64 -2.44
C TRP A 120 8.58 -6.21 -2.46
N SER A 121 8.08 -6.60 -3.62
CA SER A 121 6.71 -7.09 -3.79
C SER A 121 6.50 -8.51 -3.27
N PHE A 122 7.57 -9.21 -2.87
CA PHE A 122 7.47 -10.46 -2.10
C PHE A 122 6.72 -10.27 -0.76
N ASN A 123 6.62 -9.03 -0.27
CA ASN A 123 5.88 -8.70 0.95
C ASN A 123 4.36 -8.55 0.73
N LEU A 124 3.91 -8.49 -0.54
CA LEU A 124 2.50 -8.40 -0.89
C LEU A 124 1.86 -9.77 -0.83
N SER A 125 0.62 -9.84 -0.36
CA SER A 125 -0.12 -11.11 -0.36
C SER A 125 -1.62 -10.92 -0.31
N ILE A 126 -2.35 -11.88 -0.88
CA ILE A 126 -3.78 -12.08 -0.71
C ILE A 126 -3.97 -13.41 0.00
N ASN A 127 -4.39 -13.38 1.26
CA ASN A 127 -4.62 -14.58 2.06
C ASN A 127 -6.08 -14.99 2.04
N GLN A 128 -7.00 -14.03 1.96
CA GLN A 128 -8.43 -14.25 1.89
C GLN A 128 -8.87 -14.87 0.56
N GLU A 129 -10.10 -15.37 0.54
CA GLU A 129 -10.78 -15.91 -0.65
C GLU A 129 -11.49 -14.82 -1.46
N TYR A 130 -11.34 -13.55 -1.09
CA TYR A 130 -11.99 -12.43 -1.75
C TYR A 130 -11.27 -11.10 -1.48
N VAL A 131 -11.14 -10.28 -2.53
CA VAL A 131 -10.85 -8.84 -2.50
C VAL A 131 -11.82 -8.13 -3.46
N PRO A 132 -12.16 -6.85 -3.27
CA PRO A 132 -13.07 -6.14 -4.17
C PRO A 132 -12.63 -6.22 -5.64
N GLU A 133 -13.58 -6.40 -6.56
CA GLU A 133 -13.28 -6.45 -8.00
C GLU A 133 -13.40 -5.07 -8.67
N ASP A 134 -14.21 -4.19 -8.08
CA ASP A 134 -14.58 -2.90 -8.65
C ASP A 134 -13.40 -1.92 -8.68
N ILE A 135 -13.12 -1.35 -9.85
CA ILE A 135 -12.05 -0.36 -10.01
C ILE A 135 -12.30 0.91 -9.18
N ASP A 136 -13.57 1.31 -9.04
CA ASP A 136 -13.95 2.48 -8.24
C ASP A 136 -13.53 2.32 -6.77
N TYR A 137 -13.57 1.10 -6.22
CA TYR A 137 -13.06 0.81 -4.87
C TYR A 137 -11.58 1.20 -4.72
N TYR A 138 -10.76 0.80 -5.68
CA TYR A 138 -9.32 1.09 -5.68
C TYR A 138 -9.01 2.56 -5.98
N ILE A 139 -9.87 3.25 -6.74
CA ILE A 139 -9.78 4.70 -6.93
C ILE A 139 -10.03 5.43 -5.61
N ASP A 140 -11.07 5.07 -4.87
CA ASP A 140 -11.38 5.68 -3.58
C ASP A 140 -10.23 5.42 -2.58
N MET A 141 -9.76 4.17 -2.51
CA MET A 141 -8.63 3.78 -1.66
C MET A 141 -7.35 4.58 -1.95
N ILE A 142 -6.97 4.75 -3.23
CA ILE A 142 -5.76 5.51 -3.57
C ILE A 142 -5.93 7.02 -3.36
N ILE A 143 -7.16 7.54 -3.41
CA ILE A 143 -7.47 8.93 -3.05
C ILE A 143 -7.26 9.12 -1.54
N GLU A 144 -7.75 8.21 -0.69
CA GLU A 144 -7.52 8.28 0.76
C GLU A 144 -6.02 8.20 1.12
N ILE A 145 -5.26 7.32 0.45
CA ILE A 145 -3.80 7.24 0.59
C ILE A 145 -3.15 8.57 0.22
N LYS A 146 -3.55 9.19 -0.89
CA LYS A 146 -3.02 10.50 -1.30
C LYS A 146 -3.32 11.58 -0.26
N GLU A 147 -4.50 11.57 0.34
CA GLU A 147 -4.89 12.51 1.39
C GLU A 147 -4.06 12.33 2.67
N LEU A 148 -3.82 11.10 3.09
CA LEU A 148 -2.90 10.77 4.18
C LEU A 148 -1.49 11.31 3.92
N LEU A 149 -0.95 11.04 2.73
CA LEU A 149 0.39 11.49 2.32
C LEU A 149 0.47 13.02 2.26
N GLN A 150 -0.54 13.68 1.69
CA GLN A 150 -0.59 15.14 1.64
C GLN A 150 -0.65 15.75 3.04
N LYS A 151 -1.40 15.15 3.97
CA LYS A 151 -1.46 15.57 5.37
C LYS A 151 -0.11 15.39 6.08
N SER A 152 0.55 14.25 5.86
CA SER A 152 1.90 13.95 6.35
C SER A 152 2.93 14.98 5.89
N LEU A 153 2.92 15.30 4.61
CA LEU A 153 3.79 16.33 4.02
C LEU A 153 3.52 17.71 4.61
N ASN A 154 2.25 18.13 4.68
CA ASN A 154 1.86 19.46 5.15
C ASN A 154 2.25 19.70 6.62
N LEU A 155 2.19 18.64 7.45
CA LEU A 155 2.56 18.69 8.86
C LEU A 155 4.03 18.39 9.11
N ASN A 156 4.77 17.94 8.08
CA ASN A 156 6.10 17.40 8.21
C ASN A 156 6.20 16.34 9.33
N THR A 157 5.25 15.39 9.33
CA THR A 157 5.09 14.39 10.40
C THR A 157 4.72 13.03 9.80
N PRO A 158 5.39 11.92 10.19
CA PRO A 158 5.07 10.57 9.70
C PRO A 158 3.66 10.11 10.10
N ILE A 159 3.11 9.21 9.27
CA ILE A 159 1.86 8.50 9.56
C ILE A 159 2.12 7.42 10.61
N LEU A 160 1.23 7.25 11.58
CA LEU A 160 1.27 6.13 12.52
C LEU A 160 0.59 4.91 11.89
N VAL A 161 1.29 3.78 11.87
CA VAL A 161 0.85 2.49 11.32
C VAL A 161 0.60 1.51 12.46
N ILE A 162 -0.60 0.93 12.47
CA ILE A 162 -1.09 -0.01 13.46
C ILE A 162 -1.61 -1.23 12.70
N TYR A 163 -1.15 -2.42 13.07
CA TYR A 163 -1.71 -3.67 12.54
C TYR A 163 -2.72 -4.19 13.55
N GLU A 164 -3.96 -4.40 13.10
CA GLU A 164 -5.07 -4.90 13.92
C GLU A 164 -5.42 -6.34 13.48
N ASP A 165 -5.61 -7.22 14.47
CA ASP A 165 -5.96 -8.65 14.32
C ASP A 165 -7.48 -8.89 14.31
#